data_AF-A0A7V8JNI0-F1
#
_entry.id   AF-A0A7V8JNI0-F1
#
_cell.length_a   1.000
_cell.length_b   1.000
_cell.length_c   1.000
_cell.angle_alpha   90.00
_cell.angle_beta   90.00
_cell.angle_gamma   90.00
#
_symmetry.space_group_name_H-M   'P 1'
#
loop_
_entity.id
_entity.type
_entity.pdbx_description
1 polymer ?
#
loop_
_entity_poly.entity_id
_entity_poly.type
_entity_poly.pdbx_seq_one_letter_code
_entity_poly.pdbx_strand_id
1 'polypeptide(L)'
;MKIQLTAAGLAALVNAQHAGTNSVTVTEIGVTANVFAPDKDGKDVKLPGELKRLKTFGGQVVANDTIHVSVRDDSGDAYSLYGIGLYLADGTLLGLYGQQDVILEKSAKAIALLSADIVLADADAKSISFGSTEFLNPPATTEVVGVIEIATDAETKEGKDASRAVTPASLMALIKDSFSAYRRYLPGQIVPFAGKKPPTGLLACDGKAVSRTDYADLFSAIGTAYGKGDGKSTFNVPLCKEGTTITHTNKPELIGAHTVGEVIAHAHTASASGVADHVHNIEVLAAGGHAHAATCGVAGSHVHGASCDVQGDHSHGVNDPGHSHTWSGPSNSPGADGWEAVSVRGYTAYDTGRSLTGIYLSNAGAHSHNIGIAAGGEHQHEIVIAAAADHTHALKNEGAGAHTHAITVNSEGGSDNLPAGLQMMYCIAY
;
A
#
# COMPACT_ATOMS: atom_id res chain seq x y z
N MET A 1 -35.05 84.60 -49.63
CA MET A 1 -34.13 85.72 -49.28
C MET A 1 -33.75 86.44 -50.57
N LYS A 2 -33.45 87.75 -50.56
CA LYS A 2 -32.94 88.45 -51.76
C LYS A 2 -31.51 88.92 -51.50
N ILE A 3 -30.52 88.28 -52.10
CA ILE A 3 -29.11 88.66 -51.92
C ILE A 3 -28.78 89.88 -52.78
N GLN A 4 -28.08 90.84 -52.17
CA GLN A 4 -27.41 91.91 -52.89
C GLN A 4 -26.02 91.42 -53.31
N LEU A 5 -25.69 91.52 -54.60
CA LEU A 5 -24.36 91.18 -55.10
C LEU A 5 -23.39 92.33 -54.82
N THR A 6 -22.13 91.99 -54.53
CA THR A 6 -21.08 93.01 -54.35
C THR A 6 -20.48 93.38 -55.71
N ALA A 7 -19.81 94.54 -55.79
CA ALA A 7 -19.08 94.95 -56.98
C ALA A 7 -17.96 93.94 -57.33
N ALA A 8 -17.32 93.32 -56.33
CA ALA A 8 -16.31 92.29 -56.53
C ALA A 8 -16.92 90.95 -57.00
N GLY A 9 -18.08 90.58 -56.46
CA GLY A 9 -18.83 89.39 -56.87
C GLY A 9 -19.35 89.50 -58.30
N LEU A 10 -19.92 90.65 -58.67
CA LEU A 10 -20.30 90.96 -60.06
C LEU A 10 -19.09 90.93 -60.99
N ALA A 11 -17.94 91.47 -60.58
CA ALA A 11 -16.71 91.41 -61.38
C ALA A 11 -16.20 89.95 -61.57
N ALA A 12 -16.35 89.07 -60.57
CA ALA A 12 -16.01 87.66 -60.70
C ALA A 12 -16.95 86.91 -61.67
N LEU A 13 -18.22 87.30 -61.73
CA LEU A 13 -19.23 86.75 -62.64
C LEU A 13 -19.08 87.22 -64.09
N VAL A 14 -18.47 88.38 -64.35
CA VAL A 14 -18.29 88.92 -65.71
C VAL A 14 -16.97 88.42 -66.31
N ASN A 15 -17.02 87.80 -67.49
CA ASN A 15 -15.79 87.43 -68.21
C ASN A 15 -15.00 88.69 -68.64
N ALA A 16 -13.67 88.63 -68.57
CA ALA A 16 -12.73 89.71 -68.86
C ALA A 16 -12.81 90.30 -70.29
N GLN A 17 -13.60 89.71 -71.19
CA GLN A 17 -13.91 90.26 -72.53
C GLN A 17 -15.36 90.76 -72.68
N HIS A 18 -16.15 90.84 -71.61
CA HIS A 18 -17.54 91.33 -71.56
C HIS A 18 -18.53 90.61 -72.51
N ALA A 19 -18.22 89.37 -72.91
CA ALA A 19 -19.00 88.59 -73.89
C ALA A 19 -19.84 87.44 -73.30
N GLY A 20 -19.86 87.28 -71.96
CA GLY A 20 -20.61 86.23 -71.27
C GLY A 20 -20.29 86.19 -69.77
N THR A 21 -21.03 85.36 -69.03
CA THR A 21 -20.81 85.12 -67.58
C THR A 21 -19.84 83.97 -67.34
N ASN A 22 -18.91 84.15 -66.39
CA ASN A 22 -18.10 83.07 -65.83
C ASN A 22 -18.95 82.24 -64.86
N SER A 23 -18.72 80.93 -64.80
CA SER A 23 -19.26 80.11 -63.71
C SER A 23 -18.36 80.25 -62.48
N VAL A 24 -18.93 80.67 -61.35
CA VAL A 24 -18.24 80.74 -60.05
C VAL A 24 -18.76 79.65 -59.11
N THR A 25 -17.93 79.19 -58.19
CA THR A 25 -18.32 78.20 -57.17
C THR A 25 -18.30 78.82 -55.79
N VAL A 26 -19.43 78.80 -55.10
CA VAL A 26 -19.52 79.17 -53.69
C VAL A 26 -18.94 78.02 -52.86
N THR A 27 -17.91 78.31 -52.07
CA THR A 27 -17.18 77.31 -51.27
C THR A 27 -17.34 77.51 -49.76
N GLU A 28 -17.82 78.68 -49.33
CA GLU A 28 -18.03 79.03 -47.92
C GLU A 28 -19.29 79.89 -47.78
N ILE A 29 -20.06 79.70 -46.70
CA ILE A 29 -21.15 80.61 -46.31
C ILE A 29 -20.79 81.28 -44.99
N GLY A 30 -20.55 82.59 -45.04
CA GLY A 30 -20.37 83.43 -43.86
C GLY A 30 -21.70 83.62 -43.13
N VAL A 31 -21.67 83.60 -41.80
CA VAL A 31 -22.81 83.91 -40.93
C VAL A 31 -22.47 85.11 -40.03
N THR A 32 -23.47 85.95 -39.74
CA THR A 32 -23.31 87.09 -38.82
C THR A 32 -24.42 87.13 -37.77
N ALA A 33 -24.02 87.49 -36.55
CA ALA A 33 -24.91 87.75 -35.42
C ALA A 33 -25.26 89.25 -35.28
N ASN A 34 -24.74 90.09 -36.18
CA ASN A 34 -25.03 91.52 -36.19
C ASN A 34 -26.13 91.84 -37.19
N VAL A 35 -27.09 92.67 -36.78
CA VAL A 35 -28.06 93.30 -37.68
C VAL A 35 -27.32 94.25 -38.63
N PHE A 36 -27.58 94.11 -39.93
CA PHE A 36 -27.07 95.02 -40.96
C PHE A 36 -28.03 95.07 -42.16
N ALA A 37 -27.85 96.08 -43.03
CA ALA A 37 -28.45 96.13 -44.35
C ALA A 37 -27.33 96.20 -45.39
N PRO A 38 -27.35 95.38 -46.47
CA PRO A 38 -26.35 95.43 -47.53
C PRO A 38 -26.22 96.83 -48.17
N ASP A 39 -25.01 97.18 -48.60
CA ASP A 39 -24.75 98.42 -49.34
C ASP A 39 -25.41 98.37 -50.72
N LYS A 40 -26.17 99.41 -51.06
CA LYS A 40 -26.97 99.48 -52.30
C LYS A 40 -26.12 99.61 -53.56
N ASP A 41 -24.88 100.09 -53.41
CA ASP A 41 -23.90 100.22 -54.49
C ASP A 41 -22.95 99.00 -54.52
N GLY A 42 -23.21 97.96 -53.73
CA GLY A 42 -22.43 96.72 -53.69
C GLY A 42 -21.01 96.88 -53.12
N LYS A 43 -20.76 97.91 -52.31
CA LYS A 43 -19.41 98.24 -51.77
C LYS A 43 -18.92 97.33 -50.64
N ASP A 44 -19.73 96.38 -50.20
CA ASP A 44 -19.37 95.39 -49.17
C ASP A 44 -18.24 94.46 -49.67
N VAL A 45 -17.06 94.56 -49.06
CA VAL A 45 -15.92 93.67 -49.34
C VAL A 45 -15.82 92.46 -48.39
N LYS A 46 -16.66 92.43 -47.35
CA LYS A 46 -16.74 91.38 -46.33
C LYS A 46 -18.09 91.44 -45.63
N LEU A 47 -18.57 90.32 -45.10
CA LEU A 47 -19.84 90.27 -44.35
C LEU A 47 -19.73 91.14 -43.06
N PRO A 48 -20.62 92.13 -42.85
CA PRO A 48 -20.58 92.96 -41.64
C PRO A 48 -20.81 92.13 -40.37
N GLY A 49 -19.84 92.18 -39.45
CA GLY A 49 -19.89 91.41 -38.21
C GLY A 49 -19.75 89.89 -38.37
N GLU A 50 -19.11 89.42 -39.45
CA GLU A 50 -18.86 88.00 -39.69
C GLU A 50 -18.37 87.25 -38.45
N LEU A 51 -19.15 86.25 -38.03
CA LEU A 51 -18.87 85.40 -36.87
C LEU A 51 -17.97 84.23 -37.27
N LYS A 52 -18.32 83.56 -38.37
CA LYS A 52 -17.60 82.41 -38.93
C LYS A 52 -18.07 82.09 -40.36
N ARG A 53 -17.39 81.13 -40.98
CA ARG A 53 -17.73 80.56 -42.29
C ARG A 53 -18.02 79.07 -42.17
N LEU A 54 -19.11 78.64 -42.81
CA LEU A 54 -19.58 77.26 -42.86
C LEU A 54 -19.22 76.62 -44.20
N LYS A 55 -18.71 75.39 -44.17
CA LYS A 55 -18.43 74.55 -45.35
C LYS A 55 -19.44 73.42 -45.55
N THR A 56 -20.26 73.19 -44.53
CA THR A 56 -21.34 72.21 -44.44
C THR A 56 -22.62 72.75 -45.09
N PHE A 57 -22.57 73.02 -46.39
CA PHE A 57 -23.71 73.46 -47.17
C PHE A 57 -23.68 72.88 -48.59
N GLY A 58 -24.82 72.92 -49.26
CA GLY A 58 -24.90 72.74 -50.70
C GLY A 58 -26.01 73.61 -51.27
N GLY A 59 -26.08 73.68 -52.60
CA GLY A 59 -27.14 74.42 -53.28
C GLY A 59 -27.38 73.95 -54.70
N GLN A 60 -28.52 74.36 -55.24
CA GLN A 60 -28.96 74.01 -56.60
C GLN A 60 -29.63 75.22 -57.25
N VAL A 61 -29.38 75.44 -58.54
CA VAL A 61 -30.12 76.44 -59.33
C VAL A 61 -31.53 75.93 -59.57
N VAL A 62 -32.55 76.67 -59.11
CA VAL A 62 -33.98 76.29 -59.21
C VAL A 62 -34.79 77.19 -60.16
N ALA A 63 -34.31 78.40 -60.44
CA ALA A 63 -34.83 79.27 -61.52
C ALA A 63 -33.68 80.10 -62.13
N ASN A 64 -33.96 80.91 -63.17
CA ASN A 64 -32.95 81.76 -63.81
C ASN A 64 -32.32 82.81 -62.88
N ASP A 65 -33.01 83.20 -61.80
CA ASP A 65 -32.57 84.20 -60.82
C ASP A 65 -32.50 83.63 -59.39
N THR A 66 -32.83 82.34 -59.20
CA THR A 66 -33.06 81.77 -57.87
C THR A 66 -32.27 80.48 -57.68
N ILE A 67 -31.55 80.44 -56.55
CA ILE A 67 -30.79 79.29 -56.05
C ILE A 67 -31.48 78.78 -54.77
N HIS A 68 -31.62 77.47 -54.63
CA HIS A 68 -31.97 76.85 -53.36
C HIS A 68 -30.67 76.53 -52.60
N VAL A 69 -30.55 76.94 -51.34
CA VAL A 69 -29.35 76.69 -50.52
C VAL A 69 -29.76 76.05 -49.20
N SER A 70 -29.06 74.98 -48.83
CA SER A 70 -29.23 74.29 -47.54
C SER A 70 -27.90 74.28 -46.79
N VAL A 71 -27.92 74.76 -45.54
CA VAL A 71 -26.77 74.99 -44.67
C VAL A 71 -26.97 74.25 -43.35
N ARG A 72 -25.95 73.52 -42.89
CA ARG A 72 -25.88 72.92 -41.55
C ARG A 72 -24.75 73.54 -40.73
N ASP A 73 -24.99 73.73 -39.44
CA ASP A 73 -23.95 74.00 -38.44
C ASP A 73 -24.18 73.15 -37.18
N ASP A 74 -23.26 72.23 -36.92
CA ASP A 74 -23.23 71.33 -35.76
C ASP A 74 -22.09 71.64 -34.78
N SER A 75 -21.40 72.77 -34.94
CA SER A 75 -20.43 73.26 -33.94
C SER A 75 -21.11 73.62 -32.61
N GLY A 76 -20.29 73.81 -31.57
CA GLY A 76 -20.75 74.22 -30.23
C GLY A 76 -21.15 75.70 -30.11
N ASP A 77 -21.10 76.49 -31.18
CA ASP A 77 -21.39 77.92 -31.12
C ASP A 77 -22.89 78.21 -30.89
N ALA A 78 -23.19 79.29 -30.19
CA ALA A 78 -24.55 79.80 -30.00
C ALA A 78 -24.65 81.23 -30.56
N TYR A 79 -25.64 81.50 -31.40
CA TYR A 79 -25.85 82.79 -32.04
C TYR A 79 -27.26 82.93 -32.62
N SER A 80 -27.74 84.16 -32.67
CA SER A 80 -28.92 84.58 -33.42
C SER A 80 -28.47 85.03 -34.81
N LEU A 81 -28.92 84.37 -35.87
CA LEU A 81 -28.53 84.66 -37.26
C LEU A 81 -29.34 85.83 -37.80
N TYR A 82 -28.68 86.91 -38.22
CA TYR A 82 -29.33 88.07 -38.86
C TYR A 82 -28.99 88.22 -40.35
N GLY A 83 -27.97 87.51 -40.83
CA GLY A 83 -27.60 87.53 -42.23
C GLY A 83 -26.52 86.52 -42.62
N ILE A 84 -26.37 86.36 -43.93
CA ILE A 84 -25.45 85.42 -44.57
C ILE A 84 -24.66 86.09 -45.70
N GLY A 85 -23.45 85.60 -45.97
CA GLY A 85 -22.63 85.99 -47.11
C GLY A 85 -22.15 84.76 -47.89
N LEU A 86 -22.21 84.81 -49.22
CA LEU A 86 -21.73 83.74 -50.09
C LEU A 86 -20.27 84.05 -50.50
N TYR A 87 -19.35 83.14 -50.21
CA TYR A 87 -17.92 83.32 -50.48
C TYR A 87 -17.41 82.34 -51.54
N LEU A 88 -16.57 82.86 -52.45
CA LEU A 88 -15.86 82.10 -53.47
C LEU A 88 -14.55 81.52 -52.92
N ALA A 89 -13.93 80.61 -53.68
CA ALA A 89 -12.71 79.88 -53.28
C ALA A 89 -11.48 80.77 -53.02
N ASP A 90 -11.43 81.95 -53.61
CA ASP A 90 -10.40 82.98 -53.42
C ASP A 90 -10.66 83.89 -52.20
N GLY A 91 -11.80 83.71 -51.52
CA GLY A 91 -12.26 84.54 -50.42
C GLY A 91 -13.10 85.76 -50.84
N THR A 92 -13.38 85.95 -52.13
CA THR A 92 -14.24 87.03 -52.64
C THR A 92 -15.68 86.86 -52.14
N LEU A 93 -16.27 87.91 -51.57
CA LEU A 93 -17.68 87.96 -51.20
C LEU A 93 -18.53 88.15 -52.45
N LEU A 94 -19.22 87.10 -52.91
CA LEU A 94 -20.09 87.14 -54.09
C LEU A 94 -21.31 88.04 -53.86
N GLY A 95 -21.95 87.88 -52.69
CA GLY A 95 -23.13 88.63 -52.30
C GLY A 95 -23.54 88.31 -50.86
N LEU A 96 -24.38 89.17 -50.30
CA LEU A 96 -24.82 89.09 -48.91
C LEU A 96 -26.30 89.45 -48.73
N TYR A 97 -26.87 88.91 -47.66
CA TYR A 97 -28.23 89.19 -47.19
C TYR A 97 -28.20 89.50 -45.70
N GLY A 98 -28.90 90.54 -45.29
CA GLY A 98 -29.08 90.94 -43.89
C GLY A 98 -30.49 91.49 -43.68
N GLN A 99 -31.06 91.25 -42.51
CA GLN A 99 -32.37 91.75 -42.10
C GLN A 99 -32.36 92.20 -40.62
N GLN A 100 -33.43 92.89 -40.21
CA GLN A 100 -33.60 93.38 -38.83
C GLN A 100 -34.07 92.28 -37.87
N ASP A 101 -34.94 91.38 -38.35
CA ASP A 101 -35.47 90.27 -37.56
C ASP A 101 -34.51 89.07 -37.56
N VAL A 102 -34.59 88.19 -36.56
CA VAL A 102 -33.80 86.95 -36.52
C VAL A 102 -34.24 85.98 -37.61
N ILE A 103 -33.29 85.45 -38.38
CA ILE A 103 -33.49 84.38 -39.37
C ILE A 103 -33.56 83.02 -38.69
N LEU A 104 -32.64 82.74 -37.76
CA LEU A 104 -32.51 81.46 -37.07
C LEU A 104 -31.82 81.64 -35.71
N GLU A 105 -32.34 81.01 -34.65
CA GLU A 105 -31.67 80.93 -33.35
C GLU A 105 -30.92 79.60 -33.20
N LYS A 106 -29.61 79.65 -32.94
CA LYS A 106 -28.79 78.46 -32.65
C LYS A 106 -28.32 78.47 -31.19
N SER A 107 -28.57 77.37 -30.49
CA SER A 107 -27.94 77.11 -29.17
C SER A 107 -26.73 76.18 -29.30
N ALA A 108 -25.84 76.22 -28.31
CA ALA A 108 -24.60 75.42 -28.27
C ALA A 108 -24.82 73.89 -28.29
N LYS A 109 -26.05 73.41 -28.04
CA LYS A 109 -26.41 71.97 -28.06
C LYS A 109 -27.33 71.60 -29.23
N ALA A 110 -27.68 72.55 -30.09
CA ALA A 110 -28.55 72.35 -31.24
C ALA A 110 -27.75 72.44 -32.54
N ILE A 111 -28.08 71.57 -33.49
CA ILE A 111 -27.66 71.68 -34.89
C ILE A 111 -28.57 72.71 -35.55
N ALA A 112 -28.00 73.74 -36.18
CA ALA A 112 -28.76 74.64 -37.02
C ALA A 112 -28.88 74.04 -38.42
N LEU A 113 -30.10 74.08 -38.98
CA LEU A 113 -30.40 73.75 -40.37
C LEU A 113 -31.17 74.92 -40.97
N LEU A 114 -30.59 75.58 -41.97
CA LEU A 114 -31.23 76.64 -42.74
C LEU A 114 -31.37 76.18 -44.19
N SER A 115 -32.60 76.05 -44.65
CA SER A 115 -32.94 75.80 -46.06
C SER A 115 -33.71 77.01 -46.57
N ALA A 116 -33.24 77.64 -47.64
CA ALA A 116 -33.82 78.87 -48.16
C ALA A 116 -33.60 79.02 -49.67
N ASP A 117 -34.64 79.49 -50.36
CA ASP A 117 -34.51 80.01 -51.71
C ASP A 117 -33.94 81.43 -51.66
N ILE A 118 -32.86 81.67 -52.40
CA ILE A 118 -32.18 82.94 -52.52
C ILE A 118 -32.37 83.46 -53.95
N VAL A 119 -33.02 84.61 -54.06
CA VAL A 119 -33.16 85.36 -55.32
C VAL A 119 -31.95 86.29 -55.45
N LEU A 120 -31.31 86.27 -56.61
CA LEU A 120 -30.21 87.14 -56.99
C LEU A 120 -30.80 88.45 -57.54
N ALA A 121 -30.36 89.58 -57.01
CA ALA A 121 -30.88 90.87 -57.46
C ALA A 121 -30.48 91.21 -58.91
N ASP A 122 -29.25 90.88 -59.31
CA ASP A 122 -28.56 91.46 -60.48
C ASP A 122 -27.73 90.44 -61.30
N ALA A 123 -28.00 89.12 -61.25
CA ALA A 123 -27.29 88.10 -62.04
C ALA A 123 -28.13 86.84 -62.39
N ASP A 124 -27.72 86.10 -63.43
CA ASP A 124 -28.28 84.78 -63.81
C ASP A 124 -27.72 83.69 -62.88
N ALA A 125 -28.60 82.97 -62.18
CA ALA A 125 -28.25 81.92 -61.23
C ALA A 125 -27.46 80.75 -61.86
N LYS A 126 -27.54 80.52 -63.18
CA LYS A 126 -26.74 79.51 -63.89
C LYS A 126 -25.24 79.80 -63.86
N SER A 127 -24.84 81.03 -63.57
CA SER A 127 -23.44 81.42 -63.37
C SER A 127 -22.91 81.07 -61.97
N ILE A 128 -23.76 80.54 -61.07
CA ILE A 128 -23.38 80.16 -59.71
C ILE A 128 -23.53 78.65 -59.52
N SER A 129 -22.46 78.03 -59.05
CA SER A 129 -22.39 76.61 -58.66
C SER A 129 -22.12 76.47 -57.16
N PHE A 130 -22.51 75.33 -56.59
CA PHE A 130 -22.33 74.99 -55.17
C PHE A 130 -21.68 73.61 -55.04
N GLY A 131 -21.19 73.30 -53.84
CA GLY A 131 -20.94 71.91 -53.45
C GLY A 131 -22.22 71.07 -53.40
N SER A 132 -22.07 69.74 -53.37
CA SER A 132 -23.19 68.80 -53.28
C SER A 132 -24.03 69.04 -52.02
N THR A 133 -25.36 68.99 -52.17
CA THR A 133 -26.34 69.08 -51.08
C THR A 133 -26.46 67.80 -50.26
N GLU A 134 -25.83 66.69 -50.67
CA GLU A 134 -26.03 65.42 -49.98
C GLU A 134 -25.35 65.39 -48.61
N PHE A 135 -26.19 65.40 -47.57
CA PHE A 135 -25.82 64.85 -46.27
C PHE A 135 -25.74 63.32 -46.37
N LEU A 136 -24.67 62.86 -47.02
CA LEU A 136 -24.31 61.45 -47.07
C LEU A 136 -24.09 60.96 -45.64
N ASN A 137 -24.89 59.97 -45.26
CA ASN A 137 -24.58 59.04 -44.18
C ASN A 137 -23.94 57.80 -44.84
N PRO A 138 -22.65 57.85 -45.23
CA PRO A 138 -22.02 56.70 -45.89
C PRO A 138 -22.01 55.49 -44.94
N PRO A 139 -21.86 54.27 -45.45
CA PRO A 139 -21.47 53.13 -44.62
C PRO A 139 -20.17 53.44 -43.89
N ALA A 140 -20.09 53.13 -42.59
CA ALA A 140 -18.85 53.32 -41.83
C ALA A 140 -17.78 52.35 -42.33
N THR A 141 -16.54 52.83 -42.41
CA THR A 141 -15.35 52.00 -42.66
C THR A 141 -14.29 52.32 -41.61
N THR A 142 -13.15 51.64 -41.67
CA THR A 142 -11.98 51.97 -40.83
C THR A 142 -11.36 53.33 -41.15
N GLU A 143 -11.75 53.96 -42.26
CA GLU A 143 -11.20 55.24 -42.75
C GLU A 143 -12.27 56.36 -42.85
N VAL A 144 -13.55 55.99 -42.92
CA VAL A 144 -14.67 56.92 -43.15
C VAL A 144 -15.72 56.75 -42.04
N VAL A 145 -16.05 57.85 -41.36
CA VAL A 145 -17.14 57.91 -40.37
C VAL A 145 -18.48 57.76 -41.08
N GLY A 146 -19.36 56.89 -40.57
CA GLY A 146 -20.61 56.56 -41.23
C GLY A 146 -21.58 55.77 -40.34
N VAL A 147 -22.58 55.16 -40.96
CA VAL A 147 -23.56 54.27 -40.33
C VAL A 147 -23.10 52.81 -40.47
N ILE A 148 -23.20 52.02 -39.41
CA ILE A 148 -22.84 50.60 -39.39
C ILE A 148 -23.94 49.76 -38.75
N GLU A 149 -24.15 48.56 -39.27
CA GLU A 149 -25.09 47.59 -38.71
C GLU A 149 -24.49 46.91 -37.46
N ILE A 150 -25.35 46.52 -36.52
CA ILE A 150 -24.97 45.81 -35.30
C ILE A 150 -25.07 44.31 -35.54
N ALA A 151 -23.98 43.58 -35.29
CA ALA A 151 -23.94 42.12 -35.39
C ALA A 151 -24.80 41.44 -34.32
N THR A 152 -25.49 40.35 -34.69
CA THR A 152 -26.19 39.49 -33.72
C THR A 152 -25.21 38.67 -32.88
N ASP A 153 -25.69 38.04 -31.81
CA ASP A 153 -24.90 37.10 -31.00
C ASP A 153 -24.33 35.94 -31.82
N ALA A 154 -25.11 35.39 -32.77
CA ALA A 154 -24.67 34.27 -33.59
C ALA A 154 -23.49 34.65 -34.50
N GLU A 155 -23.56 35.85 -35.09
CA GLU A 155 -22.55 36.34 -36.03
C GLU A 155 -21.31 36.85 -35.29
N THR A 156 -21.50 37.43 -34.09
CA THR A 156 -20.42 37.73 -33.14
C THR A 156 -19.66 36.45 -32.75
N LYS A 157 -20.36 35.32 -32.58
CA LYS A 157 -19.76 34.01 -32.29
C LYS A 157 -19.07 33.37 -33.50
N GLU A 158 -19.60 33.54 -34.71
CA GLU A 158 -18.97 33.01 -35.92
C GLU A 158 -17.70 33.80 -36.32
N GLY A 159 -17.65 35.11 -36.03
CA GLY A 159 -16.42 35.91 -36.11
C GLY A 159 -15.88 36.14 -37.53
N LYS A 160 -16.70 35.95 -38.57
CA LYS A 160 -16.31 36.09 -39.99
C LYS A 160 -16.69 37.44 -40.62
N ASP A 161 -17.61 38.19 -40.01
CA ASP A 161 -18.07 39.45 -40.58
C ASP A 161 -17.14 40.61 -40.19
N ALA A 162 -16.64 41.34 -41.19
CA ALA A 162 -15.74 42.48 -41.02
C ALA A 162 -16.44 43.84 -41.25
N SER A 163 -17.77 43.84 -41.45
CA SER A 163 -18.59 44.98 -41.88
C SER A 163 -19.59 45.46 -40.82
N ARG A 164 -19.67 44.77 -39.67
CA ARG A 164 -20.63 45.07 -38.59
C ARG A 164 -19.96 45.29 -37.24
N ALA A 165 -20.59 46.12 -36.42
CA ALA A 165 -20.12 46.43 -35.08
C ALA A 165 -20.68 45.47 -34.02
N VAL A 166 -19.85 45.14 -33.02
CA VAL A 166 -20.20 44.24 -31.91
C VAL A 166 -20.67 45.07 -30.70
N THR A 167 -21.69 44.60 -29.99
CA THR A 167 -22.15 45.26 -28.75
C THR A 167 -21.41 44.72 -27.51
N PRO A 168 -21.36 45.47 -26.39
CA PRO A 168 -20.87 44.93 -25.12
C PRO A 168 -21.64 43.67 -24.65
N ALA A 169 -22.92 43.54 -25.02
CA ALA A 169 -23.74 42.37 -24.68
C ALA A 169 -23.35 41.13 -25.50
N SER A 170 -23.21 41.27 -26.82
CA SER A 170 -22.82 40.16 -27.70
C SER A 170 -21.36 39.75 -27.51
N LEU A 171 -20.47 40.70 -27.20
CA LEU A 171 -19.11 40.41 -26.73
C LEU A 171 -19.12 39.61 -25.41
N MET A 172 -19.94 40.00 -24.44
CA MET A 172 -20.09 39.25 -23.18
C MET A 172 -20.68 37.85 -23.41
N ALA A 173 -21.58 37.68 -24.38
CA ALA A 173 -22.10 36.38 -24.78
C ALA A 173 -21.00 35.48 -25.36
N LEU A 174 -20.19 36.00 -26.29
CA LEU A 174 -19.01 35.30 -26.83
C LEU A 174 -18.00 34.95 -25.73
N ILE A 175 -17.70 35.88 -24.82
CA ILE A 175 -16.76 35.63 -23.71
C ILE A 175 -17.28 34.52 -22.79
N LYS A 176 -18.57 34.53 -22.42
CA LYS A 176 -19.18 33.46 -21.61
C LYS A 176 -19.12 32.11 -22.31
N ASP A 177 -19.45 32.06 -23.61
CA ASP A 177 -19.32 30.86 -24.44
C ASP A 177 -17.87 30.34 -24.41
N SER A 178 -16.91 31.22 -24.74
CA SER A 178 -15.49 30.91 -24.85
C SER A 178 -14.87 30.44 -23.53
N PHE A 179 -15.26 31.06 -22.41
CA PHE A 179 -14.81 30.64 -21.07
C PHE A 179 -15.55 29.41 -20.52
N SER A 180 -16.76 29.11 -21.03
CA SER A 180 -17.40 27.81 -20.77
C SER A 180 -16.76 26.68 -21.59
N ALA A 181 -16.32 26.99 -22.82
CA ALA A 181 -15.55 26.10 -23.68
C ALA A 181 -14.11 25.89 -23.18
N TYR A 182 -13.52 26.88 -22.52
CA TYR A 182 -12.31 26.70 -21.71
C TYR A 182 -12.65 25.97 -20.40
N ARG A 183 -13.05 24.70 -20.54
CA ARG A 183 -13.21 23.77 -19.41
C ARG A 183 -11.97 23.89 -18.52
N ARG A 184 -12.18 24.21 -17.24
CA ARG A 184 -11.11 24.35 -16.24
C ARG A 184 -10.23 23.10 -16.12
N TYR A 185 -10.76 21.94 -16.54
CA TYR A 185 -10.12 20.64 -16.52
C TYR A 185 -10.45 19.91 -17.83
N LEU A 186 -9.47 19.22 -18.43
CA LEU A 186 -9.73 18.43 -19.64
C LEU A 186 -10.57 17.19 -19.30
N PRO A 187 -11.53 16.76 -20.16
CA PRO A 187 -12.25 15.50 -19.95
C PRO A 187 -11.27 14.34 -19.74
N GLY A 188 -11.50 13.54 -18.71
CA GLY A 188 -10.59 12.47 -18.29
C GLY A 188 -9.49 12.89 -17.29
N GLN A 189 -9.28 14.20 -17.05
CA GLN A 189 -8.33 14.68 -16.05
C GLN A 189 -8.79 14.34 -14.63
N ILE A 190 -7.93 13.68 -13.85
CA ILE A 190 -8.15 13.44 -12.42
C ILE A 190 -7.70 14.67 -11.62
N VAL A 191 -8.55 15.11 -10.70
CA VAL A 191 -8.37 16.27 -9.82
C VAL A 191 -8.53 15.83 -8.36
N PRO A 192 -7.50 15.99 -7.50
CA PRO A 192 -7.65 15.86 -6.06
C PRO A 192 -8.55 16.98 -5.51
N PHE A 193 -9.59 16.62 -4.77
CA PHE A 193 -10.61 17.56 -4.30
C PHE A 193 -10.81 17.46 -2.77
N ALA A 194 -10.76 18.60 -2.09
CA ALA A 194 -10.86 18.70 -0.63
C ALA A 194 -12.31 18.75 -0.09
N GLY A 195 -13.31 18.97 -0.96
CA GLY A 195 -14.71 19.06 -0.56
C GLY A 195 -15.42 17.70 -0.51
N LYS A 196 -16.53 17.62 0.24
CA LYS A 196 -17.27 16.37 0.50
C LYS A 196 -18.17 15.88 -0.65
N LYS A 197 -18.28 16.64 -1.76
CA LYS A 197 -19.12 16.32 -2.93
C LYS A 197 -18.43 16.85 -4.19
N PRO A 198 -18.41 16.10 -5.31
CA PRO A 198 -17.88 16.62 -6.57
C PRO A 198 -18.64 17.89 -6.99
N PRO A 199 -17.95 18.97 -7.40
CA PRO A 199 -18.58 20.15 -7.99
C PRO A 199 -19.04 19.86 -9.43
N THR A 200 -19.91 20.70 -9.97
CA THR A 200 -20.35 20.63 -11.38
C THR A 200 -19.16 20.57 -12.33
N GLY A 201 -19.21 19.65 -13.30
CA GLY A 201 -18.10 19.37 -14.23
C GLY A 201 -17.10 18.31 -13.75
N LEU A 202 -17.24 17.80 -12.52
CA LEU A 202 -16.46 16.68 -11.99
C LEU A 202 -17.39 15.53 -11.49
N LEU A 203 -16.99 14.28 -11.73
CA LEU A 203 -17.58 13.07 -11.14
C LEU A 203 -16.62 12.47 -10.09
N ALA A 204 -17.12 11.76 -9.08
CA ALA A 204 -16.25 11.03 -8.15
C ALA A 204 -15.58 9.83 -8.85
N CYS A 205 -14.32 9.54 -8.52
CA CYS A 205 -13.64 8.32 -8.95
C CYS A 205 -14.04 7.12 -8.08
N ASP A 206 -15.33 6.74 -8.12
CA ASP A 206 -15.93 5.69 -7.29
C ASP A 206 -16.26 4.38 -8.05
N GLY A 207 -15.75 4.23 -9.28
CA GLY A 207 -15.92 3.03 -10.10
C GLY A 207 -17.30 2.85 -10.76
N LYS A 208 -18.25 3.78 -10.57
CA LYS A 208 -19.62 3.64 -11.11
C LYS A 208 -19.67 3.64 -12.63
N ALA A 209 -20.68 2.95 -13.16
CA ALA A 209 -21.08 3.06 -14.55
C ALA A 209 -21.87 4.37 -14.77
N VAL A 210 -21.52 5.13 -15.81
CA VAL A 210 -22.14 6.40 -16.20
C VAL A 210 -22.48 6.39 -17.70
N SER A 211 -23.44 7.24 -18.10
CA SER A 211 -24.01 7.30 -19.45
C SER A 211 -23.01 7.82 -20.50
N ARG A 212 -22.88 7.11 -21.63
CA ARG A 212 -22.07 7.55 -22.78
C ARG A 212 -22.63 8.77 -23.49
N THR A 213 -23.95 9.00 -23.37
CA THR A 213 -24.62 10.14 -24.01
C THR A 213 -24.48 11.40 -23.15
N ASP A 214 -24.68 11.29 -21.84
CA ASP A 214 -24.62 12.44 -20.93
C ASP A 214 -23.18 12.89 -20.65
N TYR A 215 -22.21 11.97 -20.78
CA TYR A 215 -20.78 12.19 -20.55
C TYR A 215 -19.95 11.84 -21.80
N ALA A 216 -20.39 12.31 -22.97
CA ALA A 216 -19.80 11.96 -24.27
C ALA A 216 -18.31 12.34 -24.40
N ASP A 217 -17.92 13.52 -23.93
CA ASP A 217 -16.52 13.98 -23.98
C ASP A 217 -15.61 13.13 -23.08
N LEU A 218 -16.08 12.78 -21.87
CA LEU A 218 -15.38 11.85 -20.99
C LEU A 218 -15.26 10.45 -21.61
N PHE A 219 -16.33 9.93 -22.22
CA PHE A 219 -16.28 8.63 -22.90
C PHE A 219 -15.31 8.65 -24.08
N SER A 220 -15.24 9.76 -24.83
CA SER A 220 -14.23 9.96 -25.87
C SER A 220 -12.80 9.94 -25.32
N ALA A 221 -12.58 10.53 -24.14
CA ALA A 221 -11.27 10.63 -23.51
C ALA A 221 -10.76 9.32 -22.86
N ILE A 222 -11.63 8.56 -22.15
CA ILE A 222 -11.21 7.37 -21.38
C ILE A 222 -11.79 6.03 -21.87
N GLY A 223 -12.73 6.06 -22.81
CA GLY A 223 -13.36 4.88 -23.38
C GLY A 223 -13.91 3.92 -22.32
N THR A 224 -13.45 2.67 -22.35
CA THR A 224 -13.82 1.62 -21.38
C THR A 224 -12.64 1.16 -20.52
N ALA A 225 -11.58 1.97 -20.38
CA ALA A 225 -10.35 1.57 -19.67
C ALA A 225 -10.59 1.13 -18.22
N TYR A 226 -11.58 1.73 -17.55
CA TYR A 226 -11.96 1.42 -16.17
C TYR A 226 -13.15 0.47 -16.05
N GLY A 227 -13.65 -0.05 -17.18
CA GLY A 227 -14.80 -0.94 -17.25
C GLY A 227 -15.77 -0.57 -18.39
N LYS A 228 -16.39 -1.60 -18.98
CA LYS A 228 -17.29 -1.47 -20.15
C LYS A 228 -18.72 -1.04 -19.81
N GLY A 229 -19.06 -0.83 -18.54
CA GLY A 229 -20.43 -0.69 -18.06
C GLY A 229 -21.32 -1.89 -18.45
N ASP A 230 -22.53 -1.60 -18.87
CA ASP A 230 -23.48 -2.52 -19.54
C ASP A 230 -23.00 -3.04 -20.92
N GLY A 231 -21.89 -2.51 -21.44
CA GLY A 231 -21.37 -2.84 -22.77
C GLY A 231 -22.10 -2.16 -23.94
N LYS A 232 -23.05 -1.25 -23.68
CA LYS A 232 -23.85 -0.56 -24.70
C LYS A 232 -23.96 0.95 -24.45
N SER A 233 -24.70 1.33 -23.40
CA SER A 233 -25.08 2.72 -23.10
C SER A 233 -24.21 3.40 -22.06
N THR A 234 -23.38 2.62 -21.34
CA THR A 234 -22.57 3.11 -20.21
C THR A 234 -21.10 2.70 -20.30
N PHE A 235 -20.28 3.33 -19.46
CA PHE A 235 -18.87 3.02 -19.23
C PHE A 235 -18.53 3.36 -17.77
N ASN A 236 -17.46 2.79 -17.22
CA ASN A 236 -17.10 3.05 -15.83
C ASN A 236 -16.13 4.24 -15.70
N VAL A 237 -16.31 5.05 -14.66
CA VAL A 237 -15.28 5.98 -14.17
C VAL A 237 -14.20 5.22 -13.37
N PRO A 238 -13.01 5.81 -13.11
CA PRO A 238 -11.99 5.16 -12.28
C PRO A 238 -12.50 4.81 -10.89
N LEU A 239 -11.94 3.75 -10.28
CA LEU A 239 -12.15 3.40 -8.88
C LEU A 239 -10.90 3.75 -8.06
N CYS A 240 -10.89 4.89 -7.40
CA CYS A 240 -9.83 5.24 -6.45
C CYS A 240 -10.16 4.60 -5.10
N LYS A 241 -9.64 3.39 -4.87
CA LYS A 241 -9.86 2.63 -3.61
C LYS A 241 -9.36 3.42 -2.39
N GLU A 242 -10.08 3.31 -1.29
CA GLU A 242 -9.72 3.97 -0.03
C GLU A 242 -8.30 3.57 0.43
N GLY A 243 -7.55 4.54 0.96
CA GLY A 243 -6.16 4.36 1.39
C GLY A 243 -5.12 4.17 0.27
N THR A 244 -5.54 3.93 -0.98
CA THR A 244 -4.60 3.73 -2.10
C THR A 244 -4.16 5.05 -2.75
N THR A 245 -3.02 5.02 -3.45
CA THR A 245 -2.47 6.17 -4.19
C THR A 245 -2.42 5.87 -5.70
N ILE A 246 -2.46 6.91 -6.52
CA ILE A 246 -2.32 6.80 -7.97
C ILE A 246 -0.82 6.66 -8.30
N THR A 247 -0.44 5.51 -8.87
CA THR A 247 0.93 5.24 -9.31
C THR A 247 1.13 5.60 -10.78
N HIS A 248 2.28 6.19 -11.11
CA HIS A 248 2.66 6.48 -12.50
C HIS A 248 2.86 5.21 -13.33
N THR A 249 2.52 5.26 -14.63
CA THR A 249 2.87 4.23 -15.62
C THR A 249 3.31 4.86 -16.93
N ASN A 250 4.39 4.32 -17.52
CA ASN A 250 4.80 4.60 -18.91
C ASN A 250 4.21 3.58 -19.91
N LYS A 251 3.37 2.65 -19.44
CA LYS A 251 2.77 1.55 -20.20
C LYS A 251 1.26 1.81 -20.37
N PRO A 252 0.79 2.23 -21.56
CA PRO A 252 -0.62 2.58 -21.79
C PRO A 252 -1.58 1.42 -21.50
N GLU A 253 -1.14 0.18 -21.70
CA GLU A 253 -1.91 -1.05 -21.43
C GLU A 253 -2.21 -1.29 -19.94
N LEU A 254 -1.53 -0.55 -19.03
CA LEU A 254 -1.80 -0.59 -17.58
C LEU A 254 -2.74 0.53 -17.12
N ILE A 255 -3.19 1.42 -18.01
CA ILE A 255 -4.17 2.46 -17.65
C ILE A 255 -5.50 1.79 -17.30
N GLY A 256 -5.98 2.01 -16.07
CA GLY A 256 -7.16 1.34 -15.51
C GLY A 256 -6.87 0.06 -14.72
N ALA A 257 -5.63 -0.44 -14.71
CA ALA A 257 -5.24 -1.58 -13.88
C ALA A 257 -4.91 -1.14 -12.44
N HIS A 258 -5.23 -2.01 -11.47
CA HIS A 258 -4.75 -1.87 -10.10
C HIS A 258 -3.48 -2.70 -9.89
N THR A 259 -2.45 -2.07 -9.30
CA THR A 259 -1.33 -2.78 -8.70
C THR A 259 -1.69 -3.28 -7.29
N VAL A 260 -0.95 -4.27 -6.80
CA VAL A 260 -1.00 -4.71 -5.40
C VAL A 260 0.24 -4.15 -4.70
N GLY A 261 0.08 -3.62 -3.49
CA GLY A 261 1.21 -3.16 -2.67
C GLY A 261 1.94 -4.35 -2.05
N GLU A 262 3.27 -4.39 -2.17
CA GLU A 262 4.11 -5.41 -1.55
C GLU A 262 4.76 -4.87 -0.26
N VAL A 263 4.98 -5.76 0.71
CA VAL A 263 5.85 -5.45 1.85
C VAL A 263 7.29 -5.61 1.39
N ILE A 264 8.13 -4.59 1.62
CA ILE A 264 9.54 -4.62 1.24
C ILE A 264 10.22 -5.82 1.92
N ALA A 265 11.00 -6.58 1.14
CA ALA A 265 11.71 -7.76 1.61
C ALA A 265 12.58 -7.42 2.84
N HIS A 266 12.29 -8.08 3.96
CA HIS A 266 12.97 -7.92 5.22
C HIS A 266 12.97 -9.25 6.00
N ALA A 267 13.74 -9.32 7.08
CA ALA A 267 13.80 -10.46 7.98
C ALA A 267 13.87 -9.98 9.43
N HIS A 268 13.49 -10.86 10.37
CA HIS A 268 13.56 -10.60 11.81
C HIS A 268 14.59 -11.52 12.47
N THR A 269 15.23 -11.06 13.53
CA THR A 269 16.01 -11.94 14.42
C THR A 269 15.06 -12.71 15.32
N ALA A 270 15.13 -14.05 15.28
CA ALA A 270 14.36 -14.94 16.14
C ALA A 270 15.29 -15.63 17.15
N SER A 271 14.76 -15.92 18.35
CA SER A 271 15.45 -16.70 19.37
C SER A 271 14.49 -17.69 20.02
N ALA A 272 15.03 -18.81 20.51
CA ALA A 272 14.32 -19.76 21.34
C ALA A 272 14.87 -19.67 22.77
N SER A 273 14.01 -19.79 23.78
CA SER A 273 14.47 -19.92 25.16
C SER A 273 15.05 -21.32 25.39
N GLY A 274 16.05 -21.43 26.26
CA GLY A 274 16.50 -22.73 26.76
C GLY A 274 15.35 -23.43 27.48
N VAL A 275 15.05 -24.67 27.06
CA VAL A 275 14.12 -25.55 27.77
C VAL A 275 14.91 -26.30 28.84
N ALA A 276 14.30 -26.54 30.00
CA ALA A 276 14.93 -27.30 31.08
C ALA A 276 15.19 -28.77 30.66
N ASP A 277 16.19 -29.39 31.28
CA ASP A 277 16.53 -30.80 31.06
C ASP A 277 15.33 -31.72 31.30
N HIS A 278 15.17 -32.73 30.44
CA HIS A 278 14.13 -33.76 30.57
C HIS A 278 14.75 -35.15 30.63
N VAL A 279 14.06 -36.07 31.29
CA VAL A 279 14.61 -37.39 31.66
C VAL A 279 14.26 -38.45 30.61
N HIS A 280 15.21 -39.34 30.33
CA HIS A 280 15.00 -40.57 29.56
C HIS A 280 15.20 -41.77 30.48
N ASN A 281 14.19 -42.62 30.61
CA ASN A 281 14.21 -43.75 31.54
C ASN A 281 14.64 -45.03 30.81
N ILE A 282 15.56 -45.79 31.40
CA ILE A 282 16.02 -47.10 30.92
C ILE A 282 15.74 -48.12 32.03
N GLU A 283 15.08 -49.23 31.68
CA GLU A 283 14.81 -50.36 32.58
C GLU A 283 15.80 -51.50 32.33
N VAL A 284 16.29 -52.13 33.41
CA VAL A 284 17.19 -53.29 33.36
C VAL A 284 16.61 -54.40 34.22
N LEU A 285 16.40 -55.58 33.63
CA LEU A 285 15.89 -56.76 34.31
C LEU A 285 17.03 -57.62 34.89
N ALA A 286 16.73 -58.42 35.92
CA ALA A 286 17.72 -59.18 36.67
C ALA A 286 18.46 -60.24 35.83
N ALA A 287 19.75 -60.46 36.13
CA ALA A 287 20.56 -61.51 35.52
C ALA A 287 20.06 -62.92 35.89
N GLY A 288 20.05 -63.83 34.91
CA GLY A 288 19.63 -65.23 35.10
C GLY A 288 20.60 -66.03 35.97
N GLY A 289 20.06 -66.97 36.77
CA GLY A 289 20.83 -67.76 37.73
C GLY A 289 21.80 -68.78 37.11
N HIS A 290 22.85 -69.12 37.86
CA HIS A 290 23.86 -70.14 37.52
C HIS A 290 24.16 -71.04 38.74
N ALA A 291 24.92 -72.12 38.53
CA ALA A 291 25.17 -73.15 39.54
C ALA A 291 26.67 -73.43 39.76
N HIS A 292 27.04 -73.86 40.97
CA HIS A 292 28.38 -74.31 41.35
C HIS A 292 28.39 -75.81 41.70
N ALA A 293 29.51 -76.50 41.48
CA ALA A 293 29.70 -77.91 41.83
C ALA A 293 31.06 -78.12 42.52
N ALA A 294 31.13 -79.10 43.44
CA ALA A 294 32.34 -79.48 44.16
C ALA A 294 32.43 -81.01 44.32
N THR A 295 33.64 -81.55 44.47
CA THR A 295 33.92 -83.00 44.59
C THR A 295 35.09 -83.27 45.54
N CYS A 296 35.15 -84.46 46.13
CA CYS A 296 36.24 -84.90 47.02
C CYS A 296 36.90 -86.20 46.50
N GLY A 297 38.16 -86.44 46.90
CA GLY A 297 38.96 -87.63 46.52
C GLY A 297 38.86 -88.80 47.51
N VAL A 298 39.43 -89.96 47.13
CA VAL A 298 39.36 -91.22 47.90
C VAL A 298 40.49 -91.31 48.95
N ALA A 299 40.14 -91.57 50.22
CA ALA A 299 41.07 -91.84 51.33
C ALA A 299 40.40 -92.72 52.41
N GLY A 300 41.18 -93.31 53.34
CA GLY A 300 40.64 -93.96 54.58
C GLY A 300 41.10 -95.39 54.93
N SER A 301 41.95 -96.04 54.12
CA SER A 301 42.33 -97.45 54.32
C SER A 301 43.30 -97.69 55.51
N HIS A 302 43.06 -98.74 56.30
CA HIS A 302 43.93 -99.20 57.41
C HIS A 302 43.70 -100.70 57.74
N VAL A 303 44.50 -101.29 58.65
CA VAL A 303 44.50 -102.74 58.99
C VAL A 303 44.40 -103.02 60.49
N HIS A 304 43.97 -104.24 60.87
CA HIS A 304 43.76 -104.72 62.25
C HIS A 304 44.43 -106.09 62.47
N GLY A 305 44.64 -106.52 63.72
CA GLY A 305 45.27 -107.82 64.08
C GLY A 305 44.64 -108.50 65.31
N ALA A 306 44.89 -109.80 65.49
CA ALA A 306 44.28 -110.63 66.55
C ALA A 306 45.21 -111.74 67.08
N SER A 307 44.96 -112.22 68.31
CA SER A 307 45.72 -113.28 69.00
C SER A 307 44.84 -114.05 70.01
N CYS A 308 45.36 -115.15 70.58
CA CYS A 308 44.72 -115.97 71.63
C CYS A 308 45.66 -116.23 72.82
N ASP A 309 45.12 -116.79 73.91
CA ASP A 309 45.82 -117.13 75.16
C ASP A 309 46.26 -118.60 75.25
N VAL A 310 46.88 -119.00 76.37
CA VAL A 310 47.44 -120.36 76.59
C VAL A 310 46.54 -121.17 77.51
N GLN A 311 45.92 -122.24 76.99
CA GLN A 311 45.07 -123.18 77.73
C GLN A 311 45.32 -124.64 77.24
N GLY A 312 45.10 -125.65 78.10
CA GLY A 312 45.13 -127.07 77.68
C GLY A 312 45.68 -128.13 78.66
N ASP A 313 46.11 -127.76 79.88
CA ASP A 313 46.70 -128.70 80.85
C ASP A 313 45.71 -129.75 81.39
N HIS A 314 46.09 -131.03 81.41
CA HIS A 314 45.29 -132.15 81.93
C HIS A 314 46.15 -133.42 82.16
N SER A 315 45.62 -134.41 82.91
CA SER A 315 46.35 -135.63 83.29
C SER A 315 45.53 -136.93 83.10
N HIS A 316 46.22 -138.08 83.11
CA HIS A 316 45.65 -139.43 82.90
C HIS A 316 46.14 -140.40 83.98
N GLY A 317 45.31 -141.38 84.37
CA GLY A 317 45.60 -142.35 85.44
C GLY A 317 46.05 -143.73 84.95
N VAL A 318 46.80 -144.46 85.78
CA VAL A 318 47.31 -145.83 85.51
C VAL A 318 47.20 -146.70 86.77
N ASN A 319 47.02 -148.02 86.63
CA ASN A 319 46.73 -148.95 87.73
C ASN A 319 47.61 -150.22 87.68
N ASP A 320 48.15 -150.66 88.83
CA ASP A 320 49.10 -151.79 88.96
C ASP A 320 48.71 -152.72 90.15
N PRO A 321 48.46 -154.03 89.95
CA PRO A 321 48.04 -154.95 91.03
C PRO A 321 49.22 -155.49 91.87
N GLY A 322 49.29 -155.12 93.16
CA GLY A 322 50.40 -155.45 94.07
C GLY A 322 50.41 -156.85 94.72
N HIS A 323 51.51 -157.16 95.42
CA HIS A 323 51.81 -158.39 96.19
C HIS A 323 52.39 -158.06 97.60
N SER A 324 52.61 -159.04 98.51
CA SER A 324 52.69 -158.80 99.99
C SER A 324 53.71 -159.65 100.79
N HIS A 325 54.21 -159.11 101.94
CA HIS A 325 55.10 -159.74 102.96
C HIS A 325 54.82 -159.27 104.45
N THR A 326 55.69 -159.55 105.45
CA THR A 326 55.35 -160.06 106.84
C THR A 326 55.72 -159.27 108.15
N TRP A 327 55.09 -159.64 109.31
CA TRP A 327 55.59 -159.69 110.77
C TRP A 327 55.19 -158.62 111.87
N SER A 328 55.59 -158.79 113.17
CA SER A 328 54.86 -158.36 114.42
C SER A 328 55.65 -158.10 115.77
N GLY A 329 55.17 -157.23 116.71
CA GLY A 329 55.52 -157.27 118.19
C GLY A 329 55.21 -156.01 119.09
N PRO A 330 54.91 -156.08 120.43
CA PRO A 330 54.08 -155.02 121.11
C PRO A 330 54.34 -154.53 122.58
N SER A 331 53.56 -153.48 122.98
CA SER A 331 53.08 -153.05 124.35
C SER A 331 53.98 -152.10 125.21
N ASN A 332 53.55 -151.39 126.30
CA ASN A 332 52.25 -151.29 127.02
C ASN A 332 51.91 -149.86 127.60
N SER A 333 51.43 -149.70 128.87
CA SER A 333 51.05 -148.42 129.57
C SER A 333 51.27 -148.50 131.10
N PRO A 334 51.40 -147.36 131.80
CA PRO A 334 50.27 -146.72 132.51
C PRO A 334 50.03 -145.26 131.99
N GLY A 335 49.20 -144.38 132.56
CA GLY A 335 48.31 -144.43 133.74
C GLY A 335 48.80 -143.53 134.91
N ALA A 336 47.94 -142.92 135.74
CA ALA A 336 46.47 -143.00 135.73
C ALA A 336 45.63 -141.84 136.35
N ASP A 337 45.90 -141.17 137.48
CA ASP A 337 47.12 -140.85 138.25
C ASP A 337 48.08 -139.86 137.54
N GLY A 338 47.51 -138.95 136.73
CA GLY A 338 48.18 -137.80 136.13
C GLY A 338 47.88 -137.65 134.64
N TRP A 339 47.11 -136.62 134.27
CA TRP A 339 46.72 -136.24 132.89
C TRP A 339 46.12 -137.38 132.03
N GLU A 340 44.80 -137.38 131.79
CA GLU A 340 44.22 -138.30 130.81
C GLU A 340 44.47 -137.81 129.38
N ALA A 341 45.65 -138.13 128.86
CA ALA A 341 45.80 -138.43 127.46
C ALA A 341 45.42 -139.91 127.22
N VAL A 342 44.53 -140.16 126.28
CA VAL A 342 44.68 -141.30 125.37
C VAL A 342 45.63 -140.76 124.29
N SER A 343 46.96 -140.80 124.45
CA SER A 343 47.79 -141.98 124.75
C SER A 343 47.32 -143.17 123.90
N VAL A 344 47.55 -143.08 122.60
CA VAL A 344 48.81 -143.54 121.99
C VAL A 344 48.99 -145.04 122.18
N ARG A 345 48.56 -145.78 121.15
CA ARG A 345 49.27 -146.96 120.66
C ARG A 345 48.96 -147.10 119.16
N GLY A 346 49.92 -147.02 118.26
CA GLY A 346 51.34 -146.70 118.45
C GLY A 346 52.14 -146.96 117.17
N TYR A 347 53.47 -147.11 117.34
CA TYR A 347 54.41 -147.67 116.36
C TYR A 347 54.88 -146.80 115.17
N THR A 348 55.83 -145.91 115.48
CA THR A 348 57.07 -145.74 114.68
C THR A 348 57.98 -146.97 114.90
N ALA A 349 58.85 -147.46 114.02
CA ALA A 349 59.26 -147.19 112.62
C ALA A 349 59.83 -148.54 112.05
N TYR A 350 60.29 -148.76 110.82
CA TYR A 350 61.19 -148.03 109.91
C TYR A 350 61.03 -148.49 108.43
N ASP A 351 61.62 -147.74 107.50
CA ASP A 351 61.46 -147.85 106.04
C ASP A 351 61.80 -149.18 105.35
N THR A 352 61.08 -149.45 104.25
CA THR A 352 61.70 -149.90 103.00
C THR A 352 61.35 -148.91 101.89
N GLY A 353 62.37 -148.33 101.25
CA GLY A 353 62.20 -147.25 100.26
C GLY A 353 61.47 -147.65 98.97
N ARG A 354 61.07 -146.63 98.20
CA ARG A 354 60.27 -146.72 96.97
C ARG A 354 60.74 -147.81 95.98
N SER A 355 59.80 -148.63 95.51
CA SER A 355 59.92 -149.30 94.21
C SER A 355 59.45 -148.34 93.11
N LEU A 356 60.32 -148.02 92.15
CA LEU A 356 60.00 -147.20 90.99
C LEU A 356 59.76 -148.10 89.77
N THR A 357 58.50 -148.48 89.54
CA THR A 357 58.08 -149.12 88.28
C THR A 357 57.89 -148.03 87.22
N GLY A 358 58.88 -147.89 86.32
CA GLY A 358 58.91 -146.84 85.30
C GLY A 358 57.88 -147.06 84.18
N ILE A 359 56.66 -146.58 84.39
CA ILE A 359 55.57 -146.59 83.41
C ILE A 359 55.45 -145.20 82.77
N TYR A 360 55.41 -145.13 81.45
CA TYR A 360 55.29 -143.89 80.67
C TYR A 360 54.21 -144.03 79.58
N LEU A 361 53.47 -142.95 79.27
CA LEU A 361 52.59 -142.85 78.11
C LEU A 361 53.23 -141.99 77.00
N SER A 362 52.89 -142.24 75.75
CA SER A 362 53.39 -141.50 74.58
C SER A 362 52.61 -140.20 74.31
N ASN A 363 53.25 -139.25 73.63
CA ASN A 363 52.73 -137.90 73.42
C ASN A 363 51.63 -137.81 72.33
N ALA A 364 50.48 -137.23 72.67
CA ALA A 364 49.38 -136.90 71.75
C ALA A 364 48.65 -135.61 72.19
N GLY A 365 47.95 -134.89 71.28
CA GLY A 365 47.10 -133.75 71.67
C GLY A 365 46.91 -132.55 70.71
N ALA A 366 47.51 -132.54 69.51
CA ALA A 366 47.47 -131.39 68.62
C ALA A 366 46.08 -131.12 67.98
N HIS A 367 45.59 -129.87 68.05
CA HIS A 367 44.36 -129.38 67.40
C HIS A 367 44.41 -127.85 67.18
N SER A 368 43.40 -127.25 66.53
CA SER A 368 43.33 -125.82 66.19
C SER A 368 41.93 -125.21 66.34
N HIS A 369 41.84 -123.87 66.36
CA HIS A 369 40.60 -123.07 66.47
C HIS A 369 40.61 -121.89 65.47
N ASN A 370 39.44 -121.32 65.17
CA ASN A 370 39.28 -120.18 64.24
C ASN A 370 39.03 -118.85 64.98
N ILE A 371 39.43 -117.72 64.37
CA ILE A 371 39.18 -116.35 64.85
C ILE A 371 38.52 -115.52 63.74
N GLY A 372 37.62 -114.59 64.08
CA GLY A 372 36.95 -113.68 63.12
C GLY A 372 36.77 -112.26 63.68
N ILE A 373 36.63 -111.27 62.79
CA ILE A 373 36.46 -109.83 63.10
C ILE A 373 35.20 -109.33 62.37
N ALA A 374 34.41 -108.46 63.02
CA ALA A 374 33.17 -107.89 62.47
C ALA A 374 33.41 -106.61 61.64
N ALA A 375 32.45 -106.25 60.78
CA ALA A 375 32.53 -105.07 59.91
C ALA A 375 32.19 -103.75 60.62
N GLY A 376 32.82 -102.65 60.17
CA GLY A 376 32.52 -101.28 60.56
C GLY A 376 33.26 -100.27 59.65
N GLY A 377 32.86 -99.00 59.67
CA GLY A 377 33.53 -97.93 58.90
C GLY A 377 32.64 -96.93 58.14
N GLU A 378 31.36 -96.80 58.46
CA GLU A 378 30.47 -95.81 57.83
C GLU A 378 30.52 -94.45 58.55
N HIS A 379 30.80 -93.37 57.81
CA HIS A 379 30.73 -91.98 58.29
C HIS A 379 30.45 -90.99 57.14
N GLN A 380 30.18 -89.72 57.46
CA GLN A 380 29.85 -88.66 56.49
C GLN A 380 30.77 -87.43 56.67
N HIS A 381 30.81 -86.56 55.65
CA HIS A 381 31.54 -85.28 55.65
C HIS A 381 30.63 -84.13 55.19
N GLU A 382 30.80 -82.95 55.78
CA GLU A 382 30.13 -81.71 55.36
C GLU A 382 31.01 -80.92 54.35
N ILE A 383 30.40 -80.33 53.32
CA ILE A 383 31.06 -79.49 52.32
C ILE A 383 30.27 -78.19 52.15
N VAL A 384 30.92 -77.04 52.32
CA VAL A 384 30.32 -75.71 52.20
C VAL A 384 30.87 -74.99 50.97
N ILE A 385 29.98 -74.43 50.14
CA ILE A 385 30.33 -73.61 48.97
C ILE A 385 29.80 -72.18 49.20
N ALA A 386 30.68 -71.18 49.14
CA ALA A 386 30.29 -69.77 49.27
C ALA A 386 29.69 -69.20 47.97
N ALA A 387 28.86 -68.16 48.10
CA ALA A 387 28.29 -67.44 46.96
C ALA A 387 29.38 -66.64 46.19
N ALA A 388 29.18 -66.46 44.88
CA ALA A 388 30.04 -65.58 44.08
C ALA A 388 29.84 -64.11 44.47
N ALA A 389 30.91 -63.32 44.38
CA ALA A 389 30.89 -61.88 44.66
C ALA A 389 30.16 -61.08 43.57
N ASP A 390 29.72 -59.86 43.93
CA ASP A 390 28.95 -58.97 43.06
C ASP A 390 29.63 -58.68 41.71
N HIS A 391 28.83 -58.57 40.64
CA HIS A 391 29.27 -58.14 39.32
C HIS A 391 28.44 -56.96 38.82
N THR A 392 29.00 -56.17 37.90
CA THR A 392 28.39 -54.91 37.43
C THR A 392 28.08 -54.95 35.94
N HIS A 393 26.97 -54.33 35.55
CA HIS A 393 26.66 -54.00 34.16
C HIS A 393 27.05 -52.55 33.88
N ALA A 394 27.76 -52.29 32.78
CA ALA A 394 28.04 -50.94 32.32
C ALA A 394 26.88 -50.42 31.46
N LEU A 395 26.35 -49.23 31.79
CA LEU A 395 25.35 -48.52 31.00
C LEU A 395 25.98 -47.28 30.39
N LYS A 396 25.77 -47.05 29.09
CA LYS A 396 26.20 -45.83 28.38
C LYS A 396 24.99 -45.16 27.76
N ASN A 397 24.53 -44.06 28.38
CA ASN A 397 23.53 -43.19 27.78
C ASN A 397 24.25 -42.12 26.95
N GLU A 398 24.48 -42.41 25.66
CA GLU A 398 24.75 -41.35 24.67
C GLU A 398 23.49 -40.50 24.61
N GLY A 399 23.49 -39.34 25.28
CA GLY A 399 22.29 -38.53 25.50
C GLY A 399 21.53 -38.27 24.21
N ALA A 400 20.19 -38.24 24.30
CA ALA A 400 19.27 -38.20 23.17
C ALA A 400 19.79 -37.30 22.03
N GLY A 401 20.14 -37.93 20.91
CA GLY A 401 20.89 -37.30 19.83
C GLY A 401 20.24 -36.04 19.28
N ALA A 402 21.02 -35.24 18.57
CA ALA A 402 20.59 -33.93 18.05
C ALA A 402 19.20 -34.00 17.39
N HIS A 403 18.24 -33.32 17.99
CA HIS A 403 16.85 -33.23 17.53
C HIS A 403 16.49 -31.78 17.18
N THR A 404 15.38 -31.61 16.48
CA THR A 404 14.93 -30.32 15.97
C THR A 404 13.48 -30.06 16.34
N HIS A 405 13.10 -28.78 16.39
CA HIS A 405 11.72 -28.34 16.53
C HIS A 405 11.27 -27.64 15.24
N ALA A 406 10.02 -27.87 14.85
CA ALA A 406 9.39 -27.05 13.82
C ALA A 406 9.07 -25.67 14.40
N ILE A 407 9.51 -24.61 13.73
CA ILE A 407 9.15 -23.23 14.06
C ILE A 407 8.14 -22.74 13.03
N THR A 408 7.01 -22.23 13.50
CA THR A 408 5.99 -21.59 12.66
C THR A 408 5.96 -20.10 12.96
N VAL A 409 6.23 -19.28 11.93
CA VAL A 409 6.02 -17.83 11.99
C VAL A 409 4.65 -17.56 11.39
N ASN A 410 3.74 -16.99 12.18
CA ASN A 410 2.40 -16.62 11.72
C ASN A 410 2.45 -15.38 10.83
N SER A 411 1.46 -15.22 9.96
CA SER A 411 1.27 -13.99 9.18
C SER A 411 0.82 -12.85 10.09
N GLU A 412 1.40 -11.67 9.89
CA GLU A 412 1.07 -10.44 10.62
C GLU A 412 0.86 -9.30 9.59
N GLY A 413 -0.18 -8.48 9.78
CA GLY A 413 -0.56 -7.43 8.83
C GLY A 413 -2.02 -7.46 8.36
N GLY A 414 -2.38 -6.51 7.50
CA GLY A 414 -3.71 -6.38 6.89
C GLY A 414 -3.79 -6.97 5.47
N SER A 415 -4.93 -6.78 4.81
CA SER A 415 -5.12 -7.17 3.39
C SER A 415 -4.29 -6.35 2.41
N ASP A 416 -3.96 -5.11 2.77
CA ASP A 416 -3.34 -4.12 1.90
C ASP A 416 -2.20 -3.39 2.64
N ASN A 417 -1.08 -3.15 1.95
CA ASN A 417 0.02 -2.33 2.46
C ASN A 417 -0.25 -0.85 2.18
N LEU A 418 -1.03 -0.19 3.04
CA LEU A 418 -1.51 1.19 2.83
C LEU A 418 -0.53 2.25 3.38
N PRO A 419 -0.22 3.32 2.62
CA PRO A 419 0.56 4.45 3.12
C PRO A 419 -0.26 5.34 4.06
N ALA A 420 0.42 5.97 5.03
CA ALA A 420 -0.16 7.05 5.81
C ALA A 420 -0.23 8.35 4.97
N GLY A 421 -1.31 9.13 5.10
CA GLY A 421 -1.47 10.37 4.34
C GLY A 421 -2.78 11.14 4.61
N LEU A 422 -2.90 12.31 3.99
CA LEU A 422 -4.13 13.11 3.98
C LEU A 422 -5.15 12.51 3.01
N GLN A 423 -6.37 12.27 3.47
CA GLN A 423 -7.45 11.79 2.62
C GLN A 423 -8.11 12.97 1.85
N MET A 424 -8.17 12.85 0.52
CA MET A 424 -8.87 13.74 -0.39
C MET A 424 -9.66 12.91 -1.39
N MET A 425 -10.77 13.44 -1.91
CA MET A 425 -11.56 12.76 -2.92
C MET A 425 -10.94 12.96 -4.30
N TYR A 426 -10.60 11.89 -5.01
CA TYR A 426 -10.29 11.99 -6.43
C TYR A 426 -11.58 12.14 -7.24
N CYS A 427 -11.60 13.14 -8.12
CA CYS A 427 -12.69 13.36 -9.07
C CYS A 427 -12.14 13.37 -10.50
N ILE A 428 -12.94 12.97 -11.47
CA ILE A 428 -12.62 13.01 -12.91
C ILE A 428 -13.46 14.06 -13.61
N ALA A 429 -12.83 14.90 -14.43
CA ALA A 429 -13.52 15.93 -15.21
C ALA A 429 -14.26 15.31 -16.41
N TYR A 430 -15.45 15.84 -16.72
CA TYR A 430 -16.32 15.32 -17.79
C TYR A 430 -16.72 16.34 -18.84
#